data_AF-A0A2M7PSU6-F1
#
_entry.id   AF-A0A2M7PSU6-F1
#
_cell.length_a   1.000
_cell.length_b   1.000
_cell.length_c   1.000
_cell.angle_alpha   90.00
_cell.angle_beta   90.00
_cell.angle_gamma   90.00
#
_symmetry.space_group_name_H-M   'P 1'
#
loop_
_entity.id
_entity.type
_entity.pdbx_description
1 polymer ?
#
loop_
_entity_poly.entity_id
_entity_poly.type
_entity_poly.pdbx_seq_one_letter_code
_entity_poly.pdbx_strand_id
1 'polypeptide(L)'
;MLNDKDQNSGDDQTKNNQGDDNASKKQDDLNKDDNKGGEGKDEDKKGPPKSVPYGEFSDTRKELKKAREALEKINKEKKETEEKDLAEKGKYKELAEAKQKEIDTLKTQVEGNQKYNVFAEKALKEGVVSAGDAFKLADLSDVKIENGEVKGINEVIEKLKTDKPFLFNEDNRVIGSGTNPAGQKTQDGKKVYRQSEIDDWLENNREEYKKHENDISKAYAEGRVTDN
;
A
#
# COMPACT_ATOMS: atom_id res chain seq x y z
N MET A 1 8.27 25.02 30.14
CA MET A 1 8.96 26.22 29.64
C MET A 1 9.39 25.87 28.22
N LEU A 2 8.64 26.31 27.20
CA LEU A 2 8.98 27.48 26.35
C LEU A 2 10.44 27.41 25.86
N ASN A 3 10.77 27.43 24.56
CA ASN A 3 10.15 28.20 23.50
C ASN A 3 10.58 27.70 22.11
N ASP A 4 9.68 27.90 21.16
CA ASP A 4 9.89 27.90 19.71
C ASP A 4 10.99 28.87 19.26
N LYS A 5 11.65 28.52 18.15
CA LYS A 5 12.14 29.49 17.18
C LYS A 5 11.91 28.97 15.77
N ASP A 6 10.80 29.43 15.20
CA ASP A 6 10.65 29.70 13.79
C ASP A 6 11.83 30.52 13.25
N GLN A 7 12.33 30.16 12.07
CA GLN A 7 12.60 31.14 11.03
C GLN A 7 12.10 30.61 9.68
N ASN A 8 10.92 31.11 9.35
CA ASN A 8 10.35 31.27 8.02
C ASN A 8 10.98 32.51 7.35
N SER A 9 11.45 32.36 6.11
CA SER A 9 11.57 33.41 5.08
C SER A 9 11.51 32.67 3.74
N GLY A 10 10.37 32.69 3.03
CA GLY A 10 10.01 33.72 2.04
C GLY A 10 10.86 33.53 0.77
N ASP A 11 10.34 33.23 -0.43
CA ASP A 11 9.06 33.58 -1.03
C ASP A 11 8.65 32.56 -2.12
N ASP A 12 7.34 32.33 -2.17
CA ASP A 12 6.57 31.88 -3.33
C ASP A 12 6.28 33.11 -4.21
N GLN A 13 6.53 33.04 -5.53
CA GLN A 13 5.51 33.29 -6.56
C GLN A 13 6.07 33.36 -7.99
N THR A 14 5.53 32.45 -8.80
CA THR A 14 5.17 32.59 -10.23
C THR A 14 5.05 34.02 -10.80
N LYS A 15 5.50 34.20 -12.05
CA LYS A 15 4.79 34.96 -13.11
C LYS A 15 5.37 34.70 -14.52
N ASN A 16 4.44 34.41 -15.43
CA ASN A 16 4.60 34.20 -16.87
C ASN A 16 4.69 35.52 -17.67
N ASN A 17 5.18 35.40 -18.92
CA ASN A 17 4.85 36.14 -20.15
C ASN A 17 5.27 37.62 -20.24
N GLN A 18 5.67 38.23 -21.35
CA GLN A 18 5.78 38.00 -22.82
C GLN A 18 6.79 39.09 -23.30
N GLY A 19 7.67 38.89 -24.27
CA GLY A 19 7.39 38.92 -25.71
C GLY A 19 8.55 39.59 -26.49
N ASP A 20 8.49 39.46 -27.81
CA ASP A 20 9.26 40.12 -28.87
C ASP A 20 10.58 39.47 -29.36
N ASP A 21 10.38 38.57 -30.34
CA ASP A 21 10.86 38.70 -31.72
C ASP A 21 12.34 39.02 -31.99
N ASN A 22 13.09 38.04 -32.50
CA ASN A 22 13.38 38.00 -33.94
C ASN A 22 13.97 36.63 -34.37
N ALA A 23 13.45 36.16 -35.49
CA ALA A 23 13.89 35.03 -36.28
C ALA A 23 15.34 35.29 -36.83
N SER A 24 16.12 34.37 -37.40
CA SER A 24 15.86 33.10 -38.05
C SER A 24 17.21 32.44 -38.43
N LYS A 25 17.15 31.12 -38.64
CA LYS A 25 17.84 30.34 -39.69
C LYS A 25 19.38 30.23 -39.66
N LYS A 26 19.88 29.00 -39.45
CA LYS A 26 20.20 27.96 -40.46
C LYS A 26 21.44 28.32 -41.29
N GLN A 27 22.53 27.60 -41.05
CA GLN A 27 23.62 27.42 -42.00
C GLN A 27 23.79 25.92 -42.23
N ASP A 28 23.00 25.42 -43.18
CA ASP A 28 23.36 24.27 -44.00
C ASP A 28 23.67 24.82 -45.40
N ASP A 29 24.67 24.20 -46.03
CA ASP A 29 25.01 24.23 -47.44
C ASP A 29 25.53 25.54 -48.04
N LEU A 30 26.80 25.51 -48.45
CA LEU A 30 27.19 25.91 -49.80
C LEU A 30 28.54 25.29 -50.16
N ASN A 31 28.44 24.13 -50.81
CA ASN A 31 29.46 23.61 -51.69
C ASN A 31 29.41 24.43 -53.00
N LYS A 32 30.51 25.10 -53.37
CA LYS A 32 30.72 25.58 -54.74
C LYS A 32 32.21 25.61 -55.06
N ASP A 33 32.60 24.54 -55.74
CA ASP A 33 33.68 24.47 -56.70
C ASP A 33 33.52 25.62 -57.72
N ASP A 34 34.54 26.46 -57.88
CA ASP A 34 34.69 27.35 -59.03
C ASP A 34 36.18 27.69 -59.21
N ASN A 35 36.84 26.83 -59.97
CA ASN A 35 38.12 27.06 -60.62
C ASN A 35 37.92 28.05 -61.78
N LYS A 36 38.44 29.29 -61.68
CA LYS A 36 38.88 30.05 -62.86
C LYS A 36 39.80 31.21 -62.50
N GLY A 37 40.86 31.33 -63.31
CA GLY A 37 41.99 32.21 -63.11
C GLY A 37 41.68 33.70 -63.16
N GLY A 38 42.51 34.44 -62.44
CA GLY A 38 42.67 35.88 -62.56
C GLY A 38 44.14 36.19 -62.32
N GLU A 39 44.87 36.45 -63.40
CA GLU A 39 46.21 37.02 -63.36
C GLU A 39 46.14 38.42 -62.73
N GLY A 40 46.84 38.61 -61.62
CA GLY A 40 47.08 39.90 -60.98
C GLY A 40 48.48 39.87 -60.40
N LYS A 41 49.42 40.46 -61.13
CA LYS A 41 50.80 40.69 -60.68
C LYS A 41 50.81 41.84 -59.69
N ASP A 42 51.07 41.55 -58.42
CA ASP A 42 51.52 42.54 -57.45
C ASP A 42 52.79 42.00 -56.78
N GLU A 43 53.93 42.57 -57.20
CA GLU A 43 55.26 42.30 -56.68
C GLU A 43 55.45 42.99 -55.33
N ASP A 44 54.91 42.40 -54.26
CA ASP A 44 55.34 42.72 -52.90
C ASP A 44 56.41 41.73 -52.44
N LYS A 45 57.62 42.26 -52.24
CA LYS A 45 58.85 41.58 -51.85
C LYS A 45 58.67 40.78 -50.55
N LYS A 46 58.16 39.55 -50.64
CA LYS A 46 58.35 38.51 -49.64
C LYS A 46 59.71 37.87 -49.88
N GLY A 47 60.61 38.01 -48.91
CA GLY A 47 61.85 37.22 -48.87
C GLY A 47 61.54 35.72 -49.04
N PRO A 48 62.53 34.90 -49.45
CA PRO A 48 62.31 33.49 -49.77
C PRO A 48 61.52 32.82 -48.64
N PRO A 49 60.54 31.95 -48.95
CA PRO A 49 59.75 31.29 -47.93
C PRO A 49 60.73 30.64 -46.94
N LYS A 50 60.71 31.05 -45.67
CA LYS A 50 61.53 30.44 -44.64
C LYS A 50 61.17 28.94 -44.63
N SER A 51 62.02 28.10 -45.20
CA SER A 51 61.81 26.67 -45.21
C SER A 51 61.98 26.21 -43.77
N VAL A 52 60.88 25.88 -43.12
CA VAL A 52 60.92 25.28 -41.79
C VAL A 52 61.66 23.94 -41.95
N PRO A 53 62.76 23.70 -41.23
CA PRO A 53 63.50 22.46 -41.38
C PRO A 53 62.58 21.27 -41.05
N TYR A 54 62.59 20.24 -41.91
CA TYR A 54 61.69 19.08 -41.83
C TYR A 54 61.71 18.38 -40.45
N GLY A 55 62.82 18.49 -39.71
CA GLY A 55 62.94 18.01 -38.33
C GLY A 55 61.92 18.63 -37.38
N GLU A 56 61.79 19.96 -37.37
CA GLU A 56 60.85 20.69 -36.48
C GLU A 56 59.38 20.36 -36.80
N PHE A 57 59.05 20.19 -38.07
CA PHE A 57 57.71 19.77 -38.49
C PHE A 57 57.41 18.32 -38.09
N SER A 58 58.42 17.45 -38.13
CA SER A 58 58.27 16.05 -37.71
C SER A 58 58.08 15.91 -36.20
N ASP A 59 58.75 16.74 -35.41
CA ASP A 59 58.68 16.69 -33.94
C ASP A 59 57.38 17.32 -33.43
N THR A 60 56.96 18.46 -34.00
CA THR A 60 55.64 19.05 -33.73
C THR A 60 54.49 18.09 -34.09
N ARG A 61 54.60 17.32 -35.18
CA ARG A 61 53.60 16.30 -35.52
C ARG A 61 53.56 15.13 -34.53
N LYS A 62 54.72 14.69 -34.02
CA LYS A 62 54.80 13.67 -32.97
C LYS A 62 54.19 14.17 -31.65
N GLU A 63 54.49 15.41 -31.26
CA GLU A 63 53.92 16.05 -30.08
C GLU A 63 52.40 16.21 -30.20
N LEU A 64 51.91 16.67 -31.34
CA LEU A 64 50.49 16.80 -31.62
C LEU A 64 49.79 15.44 -31.57
N LYS A 65 50.41 14.38 -32.12
CA LYS A 65 49.89 13.01 -32.00
C LYS A 65 49.84 12.54 -30.55
N LYS A 66 50.90 12.76 -29.76
CA LYS A 66 50.93 12.42 -28.32
C LYS A 66 49.89 13.20 -27.52
N ALA A 67 49.71 14.49 -27.82
CA ALA A 67 48.72 15.34 -27.17
C ALA A 67 47.29 14.88 -27.50
N ARG A 68 47.02 14.48 -28.75
CA ARG A 68 45.74 13.88 -29.15
C ARG A 68 45.48 12.56 -28.44
N GLU A 69 46.46 11.67 -28.39
CA GLU A 69 46.35 10.39 -27.68
C GLU A 69 46.13 10.59 -26.17
N ALA A 70 46.79 11.57 -25.56
CA ALA A 70 46.59 11.93 -24.16
C ALA A 70 45.18 12.50 -23.91
N LEU A 71 44.69 13.39 -24.78
CA LEU A 71 43.34 13.93 -24.70
C LEU A 71 42.27 12.84 -24.89
N GLU A 72 42.48 11.92 -25.83
CA GLU A 72 41.56 10.79 -26.02
C GLU A 72 41.51 9.87 -24.79
N LYS A 73 42.65 9.60 -24.14
CA LYS A 73 42.69 8.83 -22.90
C LYS A 73 41.96 9.53 -21.75
N ILE A 74 42.26 10.82 -21.53
CA ILE A 74 41.59 11.61 -20.50
C ILE A 74 40.07 11.68 -20.74
N ASN A 75 39.65 11.84 -21.99
CA ASN A 75 38.22 11.88 -22.33
C ASN A 75 37.53 10.51 -22.14
N LYS A 76 38.23 9.40 -22.39
CA LYS A 76 37.70 8.06 -22.10
C LYS A 76 37.57 7.83 -20.60
N GLU A 77 38.61 8.14 -19.83
CA GLU A 77 38.59 8.02 -18.37
C GLU A 77 37.48 8.85 -17.74
N LYS A 78 37.28 10.10 -18.20
CA LYS A 78 36.18 10.95 -17.74
C LYS A 78 34.80 10.35 -18.02
N LYS A 79 34.59 9.83 -19.23
CA LYS A 79 33.31 9.17 -19.59
C LYS A 79 33.06 7.94 -18.74
N GLU A 80 34.07 7.10 -18.52
CA GLU A 80 33.94 5.92 -17.68
C GLU A 80 33.66 6.28 -16.21
N THR A 81 34.25 7.36 -15.68
CA THR A 81 33.94 7.85 -14.33
C THR A 81 32.54 8.43 -14.25
N GLU A 82 32.11 9.21 -15.24
CA GLU A 82 30.76 9.79 -15.28
C GLU A 82 29.69 8.69 -15.38
N GLU A 83 29.91 7.66 -16.21
CA GLU A 83 29.02 6.51 -16.34
C GLU A 83 28.91 5.71 -15.04
N LYS A 84 30.02 5.48 -14.34
CA LYS A 84 30.02 4.81 -13.03
C LYS A 84 29.29 5.62 -11.97
N ASP A 85 29.55 6.92 -11.89
CA ASP A 85 28.89 7.81 -10.95
C ASP A 85 27.38 7.90 -11.21
N LEU A 86 26.97 7.94 -12.48
CA LEU A 86 25.56 7.90 -12.90
C LEU A 86 24.90 6.57 -12.53
N ALA A 87 25.58 5.44 -12.76
CA ALA A 87 25.07 4.12 -12.42
C ALA A 87 24.95 3.92 -10.89
N GLU A 88 25.92 4.41 -10.12
CA GLU A 88 25.86 4.38 -8.65
C GLU A 88 24.72 5.27 -8.14
N LYS A 89 24.61 6.52 -8.60
CA LYS A 89 23.50 7.42 -8.25
C LYS A 89 22.14 6.83 -8.61
N GLY A 90 22.03 6.13 -9.75
CA GLY A 90 20.82 5.40 -10.16
C GLY A 90 20.45 4.31 -9.15
N LYS A 91 21.41 3.45 -8.77
CA LYS A 91 21.21 2.40 -7.76
C LYS A 91 20.84 2.97 -6.39
N TYR A 92 21.44 4.09 -5.98
CA TYR A 92 21.09 4.75 -4.71
C TYR A 92 19.67 5.31 -4.73
N LYS A 93 19.22 5.89 -5.86
CA LYS A 93 17.82 6.31 -6.03
C LYS A 93 16.86 5.14 -5.94
N GLU A 94 17.11 4.05 -6.65
CA GLU A 94 16.27 2.85 -6.61
C GLU A 94 16.17 2.27 -5.20
N LEU A 95 17.30 2.20 -4.48
CA LEU A 95 17.33 1.70 -3.10
C LEU A 95 16.58 2.64 -2.15
N ALA A 96 16.71 3.95 -2.32
CA ALA A 96 15.97 4.94 -1.54
C ALA A 96 14.46 4.85 -1.79
N GLU A 97 14.03 4.72 -3.05
CA GLU A 97 12.61 4.53 -3.39
C GLU A 97 12.05 3.21 -2.86
N ALA A 98 12.81 2.12 -2.92
CA ALA A 98 12.42 0.84 -2.35
C ALA A 98 12.25 0.94 -0.82
N LYS A 99 13.21 1.58 -0.14
CA LYS A 99 13.13 1.81 1.31
C LYS A 99 11.98 2.73 1.69
N GLN A 100 11.69 3.75 0.89
CA GLN A 100 10.54 4.62 1.13
C GLN A 100 9.22 3.85 1.00
N LYS A 101 9.08 3.01 -0.03
CA LYS A 101 7.91 2.12 -0.19
C LYS A 101 7.76 1.15 0.98
N GLU A 102 8.85 0.55 1.45
CA GLU A 102 8.84 -0.31 2.65
C GLU A 102 8.37 0.47 3.89
N ILE A 103 8.88 1.68 4.10
CA ILE A 103 8.48 2.54 5.22
C ILE A 103 7.00 2.90 5.14
N ASP A 104 6.50 3.27 3.96
CA ASP A 104 5.10 3.66 3.78
C ASP A 104 4.16 2.46 3.96
N THR A 105 4.58 1.28 3.49
CA THR A 105 3.85 0.01 3.71
C THR A 105 3.82 -0.36 5.20
N LEU A 106 4.95 -0.23 5.90
CA LEU A 106 5.02 -0.52 7.33
C LEU A 106 4.22 0.50 8.16
N LYS A 107 4.26 1.79 7.80
CA LYS A 107 3.46 2.83 8.45
C LYS A 107 1.97 2.54 8.31
N THR A 108 1.51 2.30 7.09
CA THR A 108 0.09 1.98 6.83
C THR A 108 -0.35 0.71 7.57
N GLN A 109 0.52 -0.30 7.66
CA GLN A 109 0.23 -1.52 8.42
C GLN A 109 0.16 -1.25 9.93
N VAL A 110 1.08 -0.47 10.49
CA VAL A 110 1.08 -0.10 11.92
C VAL A 110 -0.14 0.72 12.26
N GLU A 111 -0.48 1.73 11.46
CA GLU A 111 -1.68 2.55 11.65
C GLU A 111 -2.95 1.71 11.54
N GLY A 112 -3.03 0.81 10.56
CA GLY A 112 -4.15 -0.13 10.40
C GLY A 112 -4.31 -1.05 11.61
N ASN A 113 -3.20 -1.62 12.11
CA ASN A 113 -3.21 -2.48 13.29
C ASN A 113 -3.61 -1.73 14.57
N GLN A 114 -3.13 -0.49 14.75
CA GLN A 114 -3.53 0.34 15.89
C GLN A 114 -5.02 0.65 15.86
N LYS A 115 -5.56 1.06 14.70
CA LYS A 115 -7.00 1.28 14.52
C LYS A 115 -7.79 0.00 14.79
N TYR A 116 -7.33 -1.13 14.25
CA TYR A 116 -7.98 -2.42 14.47
C TYR A 116 -8.01 -2.83 15.94
N ASN A 117 -6.89 -2.73 16.66
CA ASN A 117 -6.82 -3.14 18.06
C ASN A 117 -7.76 -2.31 18.94
N VAL A 118 -7.72 -0.99 18.81
CA VAL A 118 -8.61 -0.11 19.59
C VAL A 118 -10.07 -0.32 19.19
N PHE A 119 -10.34 -0.57 17.91
CA PHE A 119 -11.69 -0.89 17.43
C PHE A 119 -12.18 -2.21 18.00
N ALA A 120 -11.39 -3.28 17.90
CA ALA A 120 -11.73 -4.61 18.36
C ALA A 120 -11.98 -4.63 19.88
N GLU A 121 -11.13 -3.97 20.68
CA GLU A 121 -11.33 -3.89 22.12
C GLU A 121 -12.66 -3.22 22.50
N LYS A 122 -13.05 -2.16 21.79
CA LYS A 122 -14.31 -1.46 22.03
C LYS A 122 -15.51 -2.23 21.47
N ALA A 123 -15.38 -2.78 20.26
CA ALA A 123 -16.42 -3.56 19.60
C ALA A 123 -16.76 -4.83 20.39
N LEU A 124 -15.77 -5.52 20.94
CA LEU A 124 -15.97 -6.70 21.78
C LEU A 124 -16.68 -6.35 23.10
N LYS A 125 -16.35 -5.21 23.73
CA LYS A 125 -17.07 -4.72 24.92
C LYS A 125 -18.55 -4.43 24.62
N GLU A 126 -18.84 -4.02 23.39
CA GLU A 126 -20.19 -3.72 22.91
C GLU A 126 -20.94 -4.96 22.37
N GLY A 127 -20.35 -6.16 22.47
CA GLY A 127 -20.99 -7.42 22.12
C GLY A 127 -20.98 -7.77 20.62
N VAL A 128 -20.02 -7.26 19.85
CA VAL A 128 -19.87 -7.66 18.44
C VAL A 128 -19.53 -9.14 18.32
N VAL A 129 -20.26 -9.83 17.42
CA VAL A 129 -20.07 -11.25 17.07
C VAL A 129 -18.73 -11.50 16.37
N SER A 130 -18.33 -10.60 15.45
CA SER A 130 -17.04 -10.67 14.74
C SER A 130 -16.41 -9.29 14.60
N ALA A 131 -15.39 -9.02 15.42
CA ALA A 131 -14.65 -7.75 15.41
C ALA A 131 -13.92 -7.51 14.07
N GLY A 132 -13.45 -8.58 13.43
CA GLY A 132 -12.79 -8.54 12.12
C GLY A 132 -13.70 -8.09 10.99
N ASP A 133 -14.91 -8.62 10.94
CA ASP A 133 -15.88 -8.26 9.90
C ASP A 133 -16.49 -6.89 10.17
N ALA A 134 -16.73 -6.57 11.44
CA ALA A 134 -17.15 -5.25 11.87
C ALA A 134 -16.16 -4.16 11.46
N PHE A 135 -14.85 -4.40 11.60
CA PHE A 135 -13.81 -3.44 11.20
C PHE A 135 -13.78 -3.21 9.69
N LYS A 136 -13.94 -4.26 8.87
CA LYS A 136 -13.98 -4.14 7.40
C LYS A 136 -15.21 -3.40 6.90
N LEU A 137 -16.30 -3.48 7.65
CA LEU A 137 -17.60 -2.89 7.31
C LEU A 137 -17.84 -1.53 7.97
N ALA A 138 -16.92 -1.11 8.84
CA ALA A 138 -16.95 0.17 9.54
C ALA A 138 -16.44 1.28 8.62
N ASP A 139 -17.07 2.46 8.72
CA ASP A 139 -16.55 3.66 8.08
C ASP A 139 -15.42 4.25 8.94
N LEU A 140 -14.19 4.15 8.44
CA LEU A 140 -12.98 4.63 9.13
C LEU A 140 -12.56 6.03 8.66
N SER A 141 -13.34 6.67 7.81
CA SER A 141 -13.01 7.99 7.21
C SER A 141 -12.86 9.08 8.26
N ASP A 142 -13.67 9.02 9.32
CA ASP A 142 -13.65 9.97 10.45
C ASP A 142 -12.60 9.60 11.52
N VAL A 143 -11.98 8.42 11.44
CA VAL A 143 -11.08 7.89 12.48
C VAL A 143 -9.65 8.40 12.28
N LYS A 144 -9.25 9.30 13.18
CA LYS A 144 -7.92 9.91 13.22
C LYS A 144 -7.06 9.33 14.34
N ILE A 145 -5.77 9.22 14.06
CA ILE A 145 -4.74 8.88 15.05
C ILE A 145 -4.10 10.20 15.47
N GLU A 146 -4.38 10.64 16.69
CA GLU A 146 -3.76 11.84 17.26
C GLU A 146 -2.84 11.40 18.40
N ASN A 147 -1.54 11.73 18.30
CA ASN A 147 -0.54 11.42 19.33
C ASN A 147 -0.46 9.93 19.73
N GLY A 148 -0.72 9.03 18.78
CA GLY A 148 -0.73 7.58 19.03
C GLY A 148 -2.03 7.06 19.66
N GLU A 149 -3.03 7.91 19.87
CA GLU A 149 -4.36 7.53 20.35
C GLU A 149 -5.38 7.61 19.20
N VAL A 150 -6.23 6.58 19.08
CA VAL A 150 -7.23 6.49 18.03
C VAL A 150 -8.56 7.08 18.51
N LYS A 151 -8.94 8.24 17.97
CA LYS A 151 -10.20 8.94 18.29
C LYS A 151 -11.29 8.66 17.26
N GLY A 152 -12.55 8.77 17.68
CA GLY A 152 -13.73 8.61 16.81
C GLY A 152 -14.30 7.19 16.69
N ILE A 153 -13.63 6.18 17.26
CA ILE A 153 -14.08 4.78 17.15
C ILE A 153 -15.45 4.52 17.79
N ASN A 154 -15.80 5.23 18.88
CA ASN A 154 -17.07 4.99 19.58
C ASN A 154 -18.27 5.35 18.67
N GLU A 155 -18.20 6.49 18.00
CA GLU A 155 -19.23 6.94 17.06
C GLU A 155 -19.38 5.98 15.88
N VAL A 156 -18.26 5.41 15.41
CA VAL A 156 -18.26 4.40 14.35
C VAL A 156 -18.98 3.12 14.80
N ILE A 157 -18.76 2.68 16.04
CA ILE A 157 -19.44 1.49 16.58
C ILE A 157 -20.95 1.74 16.73
N GLU A 158 -21.37 2.92 17.18
CA GLU A 158 -22.79 3.29 17.27
C GLU A 158 -23.48 3.36 15.90
N LYS A 159 -22.82 3.96 14.90
CA LYS A 159 -23.28 3.92 13.51
C LYS A 159 -23.38 2.49 13.01
N LEU A 160 -22.37 1.65 13.30
CA LEU A 160 -22.35 0.25 12.88
C LEU A 160 -23.49 -0.58 13.50
N LYS A 161 -23.88 -0.31 14.74
CA LYS A 161 -25.05 -0.94 15.38
C LYS A 161 -26.34 -0.62 14.63
N THR A 162 -26.46 0.61 14.14
CA THR A 162 -27.65 1.08 13.41
C THR A 162 -27.69 0.52 11.99
N ASP A 163 -26.57 0.59 11.28
CA ASP A 163 -26.48 0.18 9.88
C ASP A 163 -26.45 -1.35 9.71
N LYS A 164 -25.83 -2.07 10.67
CA LYS A 164 -25.54 -3.50 10.57
C LYS A 164 -25.79 -4.21 11.91
N PRO A 165 -27.04 -4.26 12.38
CA PRO A 165 -27.38 -4.87 13.67
C PRO A 165 -27.06 -6.37 13.75
N PHE A 166 -26.97 -7.06 12.61
CA PHE A 166 -26.59 -8.48 12.54
C PHE A 166 -25.17 -8.76 13.05
N LEU A 167 -24.30 -7.75 13.11
CA LEU A 167 -22.96 -7.88 13.69
C LEU A 167 -22.96 -7.91 15.21
N PHE A 168 -24.07 -7.55 15.86
CA PHE A 168 -24.22 -7.44 17.32
C PHE A 168 -25.24 -8.43 17.88
N ASN A 169 -26.00 -9.10 17.01
CA ASN A 169 -26.92 -10.15 17.40
C ASN A 169 -26.34 -11.49 16.97
N GLU A 170 -26.01 -12.36 17.93
CA GLU A 170 -25.80 -13.77 17.63
C GLU A 170 -27.15 -14.36 17.21
N ASP A 171 -27.32 -14.58 15.91
CA ASP A 171 -28.45 -15.35 15.38
C ASP A 171 -28.19 -16.81 15.78
N ASN A 172 -28.52 -17.14 17.04
CA ASN A 172 -28.28 -18.43 17.67
C ASN A 172 -29.29 -19.47 17.16
N ARG A 173 -29.40 -19.57 15.83
CA ARG A 173 -30.19 -20.59 15.16
C ARG A 173 -29.50 -21.90 15.41
N VAL A 174 -30.07 -22.70 16.31
CA VAL A 174 -29.70 -24.09 16.52
C VAL A 174 -30.00 -24.84 15.21
N ILE A 175 -29.00 -24.93 14.33
CA ILE A 175 -29.09 -25.73 13.11
C ILE A 175 -28.88 -27.18 13.51
N GLY A 176 -29.97 -27.96 13.50
CA GLY A 176 -29.97 -29.37 13.88
C GLY A 176 -30.21 -29.59 15.38
N SER A 177 -31.46 -29.44 15.83
CA SER A 177 -31.84 -30.06 17.09
C SER A 177 -31.79 -31.58 16.89
N GLY A 178 -31.00 -32.30 17.69
CA GLY A 178 -30.89 -33.75 17.59
C GLY A 178 -32.27 -34.43 17.54
N THR A 179 -32.47 -35.29 16.55
CA THR A 179 -33.73 -36.04 16.33
C THR A 179 -33.91 -37.20 17.31
N ASN A 180 -33.21 -37.18 18.46
CA ASN A 180 -33.34 -38.21 19.49
C ASN A 180 -34.42 -37.79 20.49
N PRO A 181 -35.51 -38.56 20.68
CA PRO A 181 -36.62 -38.21 21.59
C PRO A 181 -36.25 -38.25 23.08
N ALA A 182 -35.04 -38.71 23.43
CA ALA A 182 -34.51 -38.65 24.79
C ALA A 182 -34.33 -37.19 25.26
N GLY A 183 -35.36 -36.59 25.87
CA GLY A 183 -35.35 -35.20 26.31
C GLY A 183 -35.91 -34.21 25.29
N GLN A 184 -36.63 -34.69 24.27
CA GLN A 184 -37.39 -33.80 23.38
C GLN A 184 -38.41 -33.00 24.18
N LYS A 185 -38.38 -31.69 23.98
CA LYS A 185 -39.43 -30.78 24.38
C LYS A 185 -40.21 -30.41 23.12
N THR A 186 -41.52 -30.28 23.26
CA THR A 186 -42.38 -29.67 22.23
C THR A 186 -41.92 -28.24 21.93
N GLN A 187 -42.42 -27.64 20.84
CA GLN A 187 -42.16 -26.23 20.52
C GLN A 187 -42.54 -25.29 21.69
N ASP A 188 -43.49 -25.70 22.52
CA ASP A 188 -43.93 -25.01 23.75
C ASP A 188 -43.12 -25.37 25.00
N GLY A 189 -42.01 -26.11 24.86
CA GLY A 189 -41.11 -26.46 25.96
C GLY A 189 -41.55 -27.64 26.85
N LYS A 190 -42.68 -28.30 26.56
CA LYS A 190 -43.18 -29.45 27.36
C LYS A 190 -42.46 -30.75 27.01
N LYS A 191 -42.04 -31.55 28.01
CA LYS A 191 -41.34 -32.84 27.83
C LYS A 191 -42.16 -33.86 27.04
N VAL A 192 -41.56 -34.57 26.10
CA VAL A 192 -42.12 -35.75 25.42
C VAL A 192 -41.59 -37.00 26.12
N TYR A 193 -42.46 -38.00 26.34
CA TYR A 193 -42.09 -39.27 27.01
C TYR A 193 -42.12 -40.42 26.00
N ARG A 194 -41.23 -41.40 26.17
CA ARG A 194 -41.30 -42.66 25.43
C ARG A 194 -42.13 -43.68 26.19
N GLN A 195 -42.92 -44.48 25.48
CA GLN A 195 -43.70 -45.56 26.08
C GLN A 195 -42.79 -46.55 26.81
N SER A 196 -41.66 -46.92 26.21
CA SER A 196 -40.64 -47.78 26.83
C SER A 196 -39.99 -47.20 28.10
N GLU A 197 -39.84 -45.88 28.20
CA GLU A 197 -39.32 -45.19 29.40
C GLU A 197 -40.36 -45.22 30.53
N ILE A 198 -41.64 -45.06 30.19
CA ILE A 198 -42.76 -45.18 31.14
C ILE A 198 -42.90 -46.62 31.64
N ASP A 199 -42.80 -47.59 30.73
CA ASP A 199 -42.90 -49.02 31.05
C ASP A 199 -41.74 -49.47 31.93
N ASP A 200 -40.49 -49.06 31.61
CA ASP A 200 -39.33 -49.34 32.47
C ASP A 200 -39.47 -48.72 33.87
N TRP A 201 -40.04 -47.52 33.99
CA TRP A 201 -40.34 -46.95 35.30
C TRP A 201 -41.46 -47.70 36.03
N LEU A 202 -42.48 -48.18 35.33
CA LEU A 202 -43.56 -48.96 35.95
C LEU A 202 -43.06 -50.33 36.45
N GLU A 203 -42.15 -50.96 35.71
CA GLU A 203 -41.61 -52.29 36.00
C GLU A 203 -40.44 -52.25 37.00
N ASN A 204 -39.47 -51.36 36.78
CA ASN A 204 -38.18 -51.37 37.47
C ASN A 204 -37.97 -50.18 38.42
N ASN A 205 -38.71 -49.07 38.27
CA ASN A 205 -38.49 -47.86 39.08
C ASN A 205 -39.78 -47.07 39.41
N ARG A 206 -40.70 -47.72 40.13
CA ARG A 206 -42.06 -47.20 40.41
C ARG A 206 -42.08 -45.85 41.14
N GLU A 207 -41.07 -45.57 41.96
CA GLU A 207 -40.96 -44.29 42.67
C GLU A 207 -40.69 -43.13 41.71
N GLU A 208 -39.98 -43.38 40.61
CA GLU A 208 -39.74 -42.39 39.56
C GLU A 208 -41.01 -42.13 38.74
N TYR A 209 -41.78 -43.17 38.44
CA TYR A 209 -43.09 -43.03 37.79
C TYR A 209 -44.03 -42.12 38.61
N LYS A 210 -44.16 -42.33 39.92
CA LYS A 210 -45.03 -41.53 40.79
C LYS A 210 -44.67 -40.03 40.79
N LYS A 211 -43.37 -39.70 40.73
CA LYS A 211 -42.93 -38.30 40.66
C LYS A 211 -43.38 -37.60 39.38
N HIS A 212 -43.50 -38.36 38.29
CA HIS A 212 -43.87 -37.85 36.98
C HIS A 212 -45.29 -38.20 36.55
N GLU A 213 -46.07 -38.88 37.40
CA GLU A 213 -47.41 -39.41 37.08
C GLU A 213 -48.36 -38.35 36.50
N ASN A 214 -48.40 -37.17 37.13
CA ASN A 214 -49.24 -36.07 36.68
C ASN A 214 -48.80 -35.54 35.30
N ASP A 215 -47.50 -35.49 35.02
CA ASP A 215 -46.96 -34.97 33.77
C ASP A 215 -47.07 -36.00 32.64
N ILE A 216 -46.89 -37.29 32.96
CA ILE A 216 -47.11 -38.42 32.06
C ILE A 216 -48.60 -38.50 31.68
N SER A 217 -49.51 -38.38 32.64
CA SER A 217 -50.95 -38.37 32.38
C SER A 217 -51.36 -37.22 31.44
N LYS A 218 -50.83 -36.01 31.67
CA LYS A 218 -51.00 -34.89 30.74
C LYS A 218 -50.36 -35.15 29.39
N ALA A 219 -49.22 -35.83 29.34
CA ALA A 219 -48.57 -36.20 28.09
C ALA A 219 -49.42 -37.18 27.27
N TYR A 220 -50.08 -38.15 27.90
CA TYR A 220 -51.05 -39.03 27.24
C TYR A 220 -52.24 -38.25 26.68
N ALA A 221 -52.80 -37.32 27.46
CA ALA A 221 -53.94 -36.49 27.02
C ALA A 221 -53.57 -35.56 25.85
N GLU A 222 -52.33 -35.07 25.81
CA GLU A 222 -51.84 -34.15 24.78
C GLU A 222 -51.14 -34.87 23.60
N GLY A 223 -51.12 -36.20 23.56
CA GLY A 223 -50.46 -36.98 22.50
C GLY A 223 -48.94 -36.86 22.47
N ARG A 224 -48.31 -36.54 23.60
CA ARG A 224 -46.86 -36.35 23.79
C ARG A 224 -46.14 -37.62 24.31
N VAL A 225 -46.72 -38.80 24.07
CA VAL A 225 -46.10 -40.10 24.37
C VAL A 225 -45.82 -40.82 23.05
N THR A 226 -44.58 -41.25 22.82
CA THR A 226 -44.14 -41.87 21.57
C THR A 226 -43.72 -43.32 21.76
N ASP A 227 -44.00 -44.17 20.78
CA ASP A 227 -43.75 -45.64 20.85
C ASP A 227 -42.42 -46.10 20.21
N ASN A 228 -41.59 -45.15 19.73
CA ASN A 228 -40.29 -45.42 19.09
C ASN A 228 -39.11 -45.32 20.06
#